data_AF-A0A069CU60-F1
#
_entry.id   AF-A0A069CU60-F1
#
_cell.length_a   1.000
_cell.length_b   1.000
_cell.length_c   1.000
_cell.angle_alpha   90.00
_cell.angle_beta   90.00
_cell.angle_gamma   90.00
#
_symmetry.space_group_name_H-M   'P 1'
#
loop_
_entity.id
_entity.type
_entity.pdbx_description
1 polymer ?
#
loop_
_entity_poly.entity_id
_entity_poly.type
_entity_poly.pdbx_seq_one_letter_code
_entity_poly.pdbx_strand_id
1 'polypeptide(L)'
;MSKIQILVYGQDGQKTFYPYPWSIDEFEKVAKKGGRLAEILGFPVANHICSVSDLPTIIPTFVKIYHYINNTEFDVVYSDSEINAVRALFQNDLELAISRVFNLKNVPGLKMTFIFERCSWWDILDYMKSKDKFISLGADYFAGFTLERS
;
A
#
# COMPACT_ATOMS: atom_id res chain seq x y z
N MET A 1 -6.11 -15.18 5.63
CA MET A 1 -5.38 -13.93 5.89
C MET A 1 -3.91 -14.25 6.04
N SER A 2 -3.05 -13.64 5.22
CA SER A 2 -1.61 -13.73 5.37
C SER A 2 -1.22 -13.14 6.73
N LYS A 3 -0.48 -13.89 7.54
CA LYS A 3 -0.03 -13.39 8.86
C LYS A 3 1.12 -12.42 8.63
N ILE A 4 0.89 -11.14 8.92
CA ILE A 4 1.93 -10.11 8.89
C ILE A 4 2.79 -10.24 10.15
N GLN A 5 4.10 -10.29 9.98
CA GLN A 5 5.06 -10.57 11.06
C GLN A 5 6.45 -10.00 10.73
N ILE A 6 7.29 -9.80 11.75
CA ILE A 6 8.70 -9.45 11.60
C ILE A 6 9.55 -10.66 11.97
N LEU A 7 10.51 -11.01 11.11
CA LEU A 7 11.52 -12.00 11.37
C LEU A 7 12.83 -11.29 11.73
N VAL A 8 13.34 -11.49 12.94
CA VAL A 8 14.63 -10.94 13.38
C VAL A 8 15.71 -12.02 13.37
N TYR A 9 16.88 -11.65 12.87
CA TYR A 9 18.09 -12.47 12.85
C TYR A 9 19.04 -12.05 14.00
N GLY A 10 19.21 -12.95 14.97
CA GLY A 10 20.11 -12.78 16.12
C GLY A 10 21.59 -12.99 15.79
N GLN A 11 22.47 -12.68 16.75
CA GLN A 11 23.93 -12.78 16.56
C GLN A 11 24.44 -14.22 16.44
N ASP A 12 23.74 -15.16 17.05
CA ASP A 12 24.01 -16.60 17.05
C ASP A 12 23.32 -17.34 15.89
N GLY A 13 22.71 -16.60 14.96
CA GLY A 13 21.94 -17.15 13.86
C GLY A 13 20.52 -17.59 14.26
N GLN A 14 20.10 -17.37 15.51
CA GLN A 14 18.71 -17.62 15.90
C GLN A 14 17.76 -16.69 15.13
N LYS A 15 16.61 -17.26 14.77
CA LYS A 15 15.54 -16.58 14.05
C LYS A 15 14.34 -16.46 14.97
N THR A 16 13.89 -15.23 15.24
CA THR A 16 12.74 -14.96 16.10
C THR A 16 11.64 -14.29 15.31
N PHE A 17 10.42 -14.82 15.40
CA PHE A 17 9.26 -14.28 14.72
C PHE A 17 8.40 -13.46 15.69
N TYR A 18 8.01 -12.26 15.25
CA TYR A 18 7.16 -11.32 15.98
C TYR A 18 5.87 -11.08 15.18
N PRO A 19 4.77 -11.75 15.52
CA PRO A 19 3.49 -11.51 14.86
C PRO A 19 2.96 -10.11 15.20
N TYR A 20 2.23 -9.49 14.27
CA TYR A 20 1.51 -8.24 14.55
C TYR A 20 0.44 -8.46 15.65
N PRO A 21 0.20 -7.52 16.59
CA PRO A 21 0.72 -6.16 16.67
C PRO A 21 2.13 -6.04 17.24
N TRP A 22 2.87 -5.05 16.74
CA TRP A 22 4.27 -4.80 17.06
C TRP A 22 4.45 -3.68 18.08
N SER A 23 5.44 -3.82 18.97
CA SER A 23 5.84 -2.78 19.92
C SER A 23 7.19 -2.18 19.53
N ILE A 24 7.26 -0.85 19.38
CA ILE A 24 8.53 -0.16 19.08
C ILE A 24 9.56 -0.41 20.19
N ASP A 25 9.15 -0.32 21.45
CA ASP A 25 10.00 -0.55 22.63
C ASP A 25 10.63 -1.96 22.63
N GLU A 26 9.92 -2.95 22.10
CA GLU A 26 10.44 -4.31 21.97
C GLU A 26 11.61 -4.35 20.99
N PHE A 27 11.47 -3.73 19.82
CA PHE A 27 12.53 -3.73 18.81
C PHE A 27 13.72 -2.85 19.19
N GLU A 28 13.51 -1.78 19.95
CA GLU A 28 14.63 -1.03 20.54
C GLU A 28 15.48 -1.90 21.49
N LYS A 29 14.83 -2.75 22.29
CA LYS A 29 15.55 -3.69 23.18
C LYS A 29 16.27 -4.76 22.37
N VAL A 30 15.67 -5.27 21.31
CA VAL A 30 16.27 -6.27 20.42
C VAL A 30 17.49 -5.68 19.68
N ALA A 31 17.40 -4.44 19.19
CA ALA A 31 18.52 -3.71 18.60
C ALA A 31 19.68 -3.57 19.60
N LYS A 32 19.39 -3.17 20.85
CA LYS A 32 20.40 -3.05 21.92
C LYS A 32 21.05 -4.39 22.29
N LYS A 33 20.33 -5.51 22.18
CA LYS A 33 20.85 -6.87 22.38
C LYS A 33 21.67 -7.40 21.20
N GLY A 34 21.82 -6.61 20.14
CA GLY A 34 22.70 -6.93 19.02
C GLY A 34 22.03 -7.65 17.86
N GLY A 35 20.70 -7.63 17.75
CA GLY A 35 20.01 -8.04 16.53
C GLY A 35 20.51 -7.24 15.33
N ARG A 36 20.81 -7.91 14.21
CA ARG A 36 21.46 -7.27 13.06
C ARG A 36 20.51 -6.94 11.93
N LEU A 37 19.68 -7.91 11.55
CA LEU A 37 18.76 -7.79 10.42
C LEU A 37 17.35 -8.15 10.84
N ALA A 38 16.39 -7.50 10.21
CA ALA A 38 14.99 -7.79 10.31
C ALA A 38 14.38 -7.89 8.91
N GLU A 39 13.36 -8.72 8.79
CA GLU A 39 12.62 -8.96 7.57
C GLU A 39 11.12 -8.84 7.87
N ILE A 40 10.46 -7.91 7.20
CA ILE A 40 9.02 -7.65 7.34
C ILE A 40 8.28 -8.50 6.32
N LEU A 41 7.40 -9.38 6.82
CA LEU A 41 6.72 -10.42 6.06
C LEU A 41 5.23 -10.14 5.92
N GLY A 42 4.64 -10.60 4.81
CA GLY A 42 3.18 -10.66 4.62
C GLY A 42 2.55 -9.45 3.96
N PHE A 43 3.34 -8.53 3.38
CA PHE A 43 2.85 -7.40 2.59
C PHE A 43 2.74 -7.75 1.09
N PRO A 44 1.96 -6.97 0.30
CA PRO A 44 1.69 -7.24 -1.12
C PRO A 44 2.89 -7.31 -2.07
N VAL A 45 4.10 -7.01 -1.59
CA VAL A 45 5.36 -7.17 -2.35
C VAL A 45 6.40 -7.81 -1.45
N ALA A 46 7.43 -8.39 -2.08
CA ALA A 46 8.55 -9.09 -1.47
C ALA A 46 8.98 -8.53 -0.11
N ASN A 47 9.47 -9.43 0.73
CA ASN A 47 9.83 -9.14 2.11
C ASN A 47 10.78 -7.94 2.20
N HIS A 48 10.45 -6.98 3.07
CA HIS A 48 11.27 -5.80 3.27
C HIS A 48 12.37 -6.12 4.28
N ILE A 49 13.64 -6.04 3.86
CA ILE A 49 14.80 -6.35 4.69
C ILE A 49 15.46 -5.05 5.15
N CYS A 50 15.70 -4.90 6.44
CA CYS A 50 16.33 -3.72 7.03
C CYS A 50 17.21 -4.09 8.24
N SER A 51 17.96 -3.12 8.77
CA SER A 51 18.59 -3.31 10.09
C SER A 51 17.53 -3.31 11.18
N VAL A 52 17.76 -4.07 12.26
CA VAL A 52 16.89 -4.01 13.46
C VAL A 52 16.88 -2.59 14.04
N SER A 53 17.99 -1.84 13.91
CA SER A 53 18.08 -0.45 14.36
C SER A 53 17.11 0.50 13.64
N ASP A 54 16.66 0.13 12.44
CA ASP A 54 15.81 0.98 11.61
C ASP A 54 14.32 0.73 11.88
N LEU A 55 14.00 -0.39 12.55
CA LEU A 55 12.64 -0.80 12.89
C LEU A 55 11.84 0.31 13.60
N PRO A 56 12.36 1.01 14.63
CA PRO A 56 11.61 2.09 15.27
C PRO A 56 11.14 3.19 14.31
N THR A 57 11.93 3.46 13.26
CA THR A 57 11.62 4.48 12.26
C THR A 57 10.63 3.98 11.21
N ILE A 58 10.75 2.72 10.76
CA ILE A 58 9.92 2.19 9.66
C ILE A 58 8.61 1.55 10.13
N ILE A 59 8.55 1.03 11.36
CA ILE A 59 7.36 0.35 11.91
C ILE A 59 6.09 1.22 11.78
N PRO A 60 6.10 2.53 12.10
CA PRO A 60 4.91 3.37 11.92
C PRO A 60 4.35 3.34 10.49
N THR A 61 5.21 3.32 9.47
CA THR A 61 4.82 3.21 8.06
C THR A 61 4.14 1.87 7.78
N PHE A 62 4.73 0.75 8.21
CA PHE A 62 4.14 -0.57 7.97
C PHE A 62 2.88 -0.84 8.79
N VAL A 63 2.75 -0.24 9.98
CA VAL A 63 1.50 -0.22 10.74
C VAL A 63 0.41 0.53 9.96
N LYS A 64 0.72 1.71 9.41
CA LYS A 64 -0.20 2.44 8.52
C LYS A 64 -0.64 1.57 7.34
N ILE A 65 0.31 0.93 6.65
CA ILE A 65 0.03 0.04 5.52
C ILE A 65 -0.87 -1.13 5.94
N TYR A 66 -0.59 -1.78 7.08
CA TYR A 66 -1.40 -2.87 7.62
C TYR A 66 -2.86 -2.45 7.82
N HIS A 67 -3.10 -1.24 8.35
CA HIS A 67 -4.45 -0.72 8.54
C HIS A 67 -5.19 -0.52 7.23
N TYR A 68 -4.51 -0.02 6.18
CA TYR A 68 -5.13 0.12 4.86
C TYR A 68 -5.41 -1.22 4.18
N ILE A 69 -4.50 -2.21 4.28
CA ILE A 69 -4.71 -3.56 3.72
C ILE A 69 -5.95 -4.23 4.32
N ASN A 70 -6.17 -4.03 5.63
CA ASN A 70 -7.32 -4.61 6.33
C ASN A 70 -8.57 -3.71 6.30
N ASN A 71 -8.47 -2.49 5.76
CA ASN A 71 -9.64 -1.66 5.52
C ASN A 71 -10.23 -2.04 4.16
N THR A 72 -11.49 -2.50 4.16
CA THR A 72 -12.15 -2.97 2.94
C THR A 72 -12.51 -1.88 1.92
N GLU A 73 -12.31 -0.60 2.26
CA GLU A 73 -12.57 0.53 1.37
C GLU A 73 -11.43 0.82 0.40
N PHE A 74 -10.21 0.32 0.66
CA PHE A 74 -9.02 0.64 -0.13
C PHE A 74 -8.32 -0.63 -0.61
N ASP A 75 -7.82 -0.59 -1.84
CA ASP A 75 -6.81 -1.52 -2.29
C ASP A 75 -5.42 -0.89 -2.08
N VAL A 76 -4.46 -1.71 -1.66
CA VAL A 76 -3.08 -1.30 -1.42
C VAL A 76 -2.18 -1.93 -2.47
N VAL A 77 -1.38 -1.09 -3.12
CA VAL A 77 -0.40 -1.50 -4.13
C VAL A 77 0.98 -0.96 -3.77
N TYR A 78 2.01 -1.64 -4.25
CA TYR A 78 3.40 -1.19 -4.21
C TYR A 78 3.82 -0.79 -5.62
N SER A 79 4.44 0.37 -5.77
CA SER A 79 4.92 0.85 -7.06
C SER A 79 5.99 1.94 -6.92
N ASP A 80 6.88 2.04 -7.88
CA ASP A 80 7.93 3.08 -7.95
C ASP A 80 7.42 4.51 -8.18
N SER A 81 6.14 4.69 -8.54
CA SER A 81 5.56 5.97 -8.92
C SER A 81 4.05 5.95 -8.78
N GLU A 82 3.46 7.12 -8.57
CA GLU A 82 2.01 7.26 -8.42
C GLU A 82 1.23 6.79 -9.65
N ILE A 83 1.76 7.06 -10.85
CA ILE A 83 1.09 6.67 -12.09
C ILE A 83 1.07 5.15 -12.27
N ASN A 84 2.16 4.46 -11.93
CA ASN A 84 2.22 3.01 -11.97
C ASN A 84 1.39 2.39 -10.83
N ALA A 85 1.28 3.04 -9.68
CA ALA A 85 0.37 2.63 -8.62
C ALA A 85 -1.10 2.69 -9.08
N VAL A 86 -1.53 3.77 -9.73
CA VAL A 86 -2.88 3.87 -10.31
C VAL A 86 -3.11 2.77 -11.34
N ARG A 87 -2.16 2.53 -12.24
CA ARG A 87 -2.25 1.41 -13.19
C ARG A 87 -2.41 0.07 -12.47
N ALA A 88 -1.60 -0.19 -11.44
CA ALA A 88 -1.65 -1.44 -10.68
C ALA A 88 -3.02 -1.64 -9.98
N LEU A 89 -3.58 -0.57 -9.38
CA LEU A 89 -4.90 -0.61 -8.73
C LEU A 89 -6.01 -1.05 -9.69
N PHE A 90 -5.91 -0.68 -10.96
CA PHE A 90 -6.88 -1.04 -11.99
C PHE A 90 -6.36 -2.13 -12.94
N GLN A 91 -5.35 -2.89 -12.55
CA GLN A 91 -4.80 -4.01 -13.33
C GLN A 91 -4.40 -3.61 -14.77
N ASN A 92 -3.96 -2.36 -14.93
CA ASN A 92 -3.61 -1.72 -16.20
C ASN A 92 -4.77 -1.66 -17.22
N ASP A 93 -6.02 -1.79 -16.75
CA ASP A 93 -7.24 -1.65 -17.52
C ASP A 93 -7.78 -0.21 -17.38
N LEU A 94 -7.55 0.60 -18.41
CA LEU A 94 -7.96 2.00 -18.43
C LEU A 94 -9.49 2.15 -18.46
N GLU A 95 -10.20 1.24 -19.12
CA GLU A 95 -11.67 1.30 -19.21
C GLU A 95 -12.31 1.02 -17.85
N LEU A 96 -11.76 0.03 -17.13
CA LEU A 96 -12.12 -0.27 -15.75
C LEU A 96 -11.84 0.93 -14.83
N ALA A 97 -10.68 1.57 -14.97
CA ALA A 97 -10.34 2.76 -14.20
C ALA A 97 -11.34 3.90 -14.43
N ILE A 98 -11.62 4.24 -15.70
CA ILE A 98 -12.56 5.31 -16.06
C ILE A 98 -13.94 5.03 -15.49
N SER A 99 -14.46 3.82 -15.69
CA SER A 99 -15.81 3.45 -15.23
C SER A 99 -15.97 3.50 -13.71
N ARG A 100 -14.94 3.11 -12.96
CA ARG A 100 -14.96 3.11 -11.48
C ARG A 100 -14.71 4.47 -10.87
N VAL A 101 -13.85 5.28 -11.48
CA VAL A 101 -13.42 6.56 -10.91
C VAL A 101 -14.43 7.67 -11.19
N PHE A 102 -14.97 7.75 -12.41
CA PHE A 102 -15.78 8.89 -12.84
C PHE A 102 -17.30 8.74 -12.62
N ASN A 103 -17.78 7.68 -11.96
CA ASN A 103 -19.21 7.34 -11.76
C ASN A 103 -20.16 7.98 -12.79
N LEU A 104 -20.11 7.43 -14.01
CA LEU A 104 -20.75 8.00 -15.19
C LEU A 104 -22.29 7.92 -15.16
N LYS A 105 -22.89 7.31 -14.11
CA LYS A 105 -24.35 7.19 -13.96
C LYS A 105 -25.03 8.52 -13.64
N ASN A 106 -24.31 9.52 -13.15
CA ASN A 106 -24.88 10.78 -12.63
C ASN A 106 -24.63 12.01 -13.50
N VAL A 107 -24.17 11.86 -14.75
CA VAL A 107 -23.87 13.02 -15.62
C VAL A 107 -24.78 13.03 -16.85
N PRO A 108 -25.87 13.82 -16.85
CA PRO A 108 -26.75 13.96 -18.00
C PRO A 108 -26.00 14.60 -19.17
N GLY A 109 -25.93 13.91 -20.31
CA GLY A 109 -25.47 14.50 -21.58
C GLY A 109 -23.99 14.32 -21.92
N LEU A 110 -23.17 13.70 -21.06
CA LEU A 110 -21.82 13.28 -21.45
C LEU A 110 -21.89 11.99 -22.26
N LYS A 111 -21.63 12.10 -23.57
CA LYS A 111 -21.46 10.91 -24.44
C LYS A 111 -20.25 10.14 -23.93
N MET A 112 -20.49 8.96 -23.37
CA MET A 112 -19.47 8.02 -22.87
C MET A 112 -18.25 7.95 -23.80
N THR A 113 -18.48 7.81 -25.10
CA THR A 113 -17.42 7.74 -26.12
C THR A 113 -16.40 8.88 -26.05
N PHE A 114 -16.81 10.12 -25.72
CA PHE A 114 -15.89 11.26 -25.69
C PHE A 114 -14.92 11.24 -24.50
N ILE A 115 -15.34 10.69 -23.34
CA ILE A 115 -14.45 10.54 -22.18
C ILE A 115 -13.47 9.41 -22.42
N PHE A 116 -13.96 8.26 -22.90
CA PHE A 116 -13.12 7.10 -23.19
C PHE A 116 -12.05 7.39 -24.25
N GLU A 117 -12.35 8.24 -25.24
CA GLU A 117 -11.40 8.60 -26.32
C GLU A 117 -10.28 9.56 -25.89
N ARG A 118 -10.40 10.24 -24.74
CA ARG A 118 -9.46 11.30 -24.33
C ARG A 118 -8.90 11.16 -22.91
N CYS A 119 -9.50 10.32 -22.08
CA CYS A 119 -9.05 10.15 -20.71
C CYS A 119 -7.76 9.34 -20.66
N SER A 120 -6.77 9.87 -19.93
CA SER A 120 -5.49 9.23 -19.68
C SER A 120 -5.35 8.79 -18.23
N TRP A 121 -4.32 7.98 -17.94
CA TRP A 121 -3.97 7.61 -16.57
C TRP A 121 -3.68 8.82 -15.66
N TRP A 122 -3.23 9.93 -16.23
CA TRP A 122 -2.98 11.17 -15.48
C TRP A 122 -4.28 11.84 -15.06
N ASP A 123 -5.29 11.85 -15.94
CA ASP A 123 -6.62 12.38 -15.60
C ASP A 123 -7.28 11.56 -14.48
N ILE A 124 -7.08 10.24 -14.50
CA ILE A 124 -7.53 9.33 -13.43
C ILE A 124 -6.83 9.67 -12.11
N LEU A 125 -5.50 9.77 -12.13
CA LEU A 125 -4.70 10.08 -10.94
C LEU A 125 -5.11 11.42 -10.33
N ASP A 126 -5.20 12.47 -11.16
CA ASP A 126 -5.57 13.81 -10.73
C ASP A 126 -6.97 13.83 -10.11
N TYR A 127 -7.93 13.15 -10.74
CA TYR A 127 -9.28 13.05 -10.20
C TYR A 127 -9.28 12.29 -8.86
N MET A 128 -8.60 11.15 -8.74
CA MET A 128 -8.56 10.39 -7.48
C MET A 128 -7.93 11.22 -6.36
N LYS A 129 -6.85 11.96 -6.62
CA LYS A 129 -6.24 12.88 -5.67
C LYS A 129 -7.20 14.00 -5.25
N SER A 130 -7.93 14.59 -6.21
CA SER A 130 -8.90 15.67 -5.93
C SER A 130 -10.09 15.23 -5.05
N LYS A 131 -10.29 13.92 -4.89
CA LYS A 131 -11.37 13.32 -4.10
C LYS A 131 -10.88 12.59 -2.85
N ASP A 132 -9.60 12.74 -2.48
CA ASP A 132 -8.95 12.00 -1.38
C ASP A 132 -9.08 10.47 -1.52
N LYS A 133 -9.17 9.99 -2.77
CA LYS A 133 -9.32 8.56 -3.13
C LYS A 133 -8.00 7.89 -3.47
N PHE A 134 -6.88 8.60 -3.36
CA PHE A 134 -5.53 8.08 -3.60
C PHE A 134 -4.54 8.72 -2.63
N ILE A 135 -3.82 7.89 -1.87
CA ILE A 135 -2.97 8.33 -0.74
C ILE A 135 -1.64 7.58 -0.78
N SER A 136 -0.52 8.30 -0.66
CA SER A 136 0.80 7.70 -0.40
C SER A 136 0.89 7.22 1.05
N LEU A 137 1.31 5.97 1.23
CA LEU A 137 1.52 5.36 2.54
C LEU A 137 2.99 5.45 2.99
N GLY A 138 3.90 5.78 2.08
CA GLY A 138 5.36 5.69 2.26
C GLY A 138 5.91 4.33 1.84
N ALA A 139 7.24 4.20 1.77
CA ALA A 139 7.93 2.97 1.33
C ALA A 139 7.41 2.42 -0.01
N ASP A 140 7.10 3.31 -0.95
CA ASP A 140 6.56 3.01 -2.28
C ASP A 140 5.19 2.31 -2.28
N TYR A 141 4.47 2.34 -1.15
CA TYR A 141 3.08 1.89 -1.04
C TYR A 141 2.08 3.02 -1.26
N PHE A 142 1.00 2.69 -1.94
CA PHE A 142 -0.13 3.57 -2.21
C PHE A 142 -1.44 2.86 -1.87
N ALA A 143 -2.38 3.60 -1.31
CA ALA A 143 -3.77 3.17 -1.15
C ALA A 143 -4.63 3.91 -2.17
N GLY A 144 -5.46 3.16 -2.89
CA GLY A 144 -6.42 3.73 -3.82
C GLY A 144 -7.80 3.11 -3.66
N PHE A 145 -8.82 3.94 -3.79
CA PHE A 145 -10.21 3.50 -3.78
C PHE A 145 -10.58 2.91 -5.14
N THR A 146 -10.98 1.64 -5.16
CA THR A 146 -11.24 0.91 -6.41
C THR A 146 -12.70 0.46 -6.57
N LEU A 147 -13.59 0.68 -5.60
CA LEU A 147 -14.97 0.15 -5.65
C LEU A 147 -16.01 1.20 -5.31
N GLU A 148 -16.99 1.47 -6.17
CA GLU A 148 -18.31 1.86 -5.66
C GLU A 148 -18.96 0.61 -5.06
N ARG A 149 -18.84 0.44 -3.73
CA ARG A 149 -19.68 -0.53 -3.04
C ARG A 149 -21.07 0.08 -2.92
N SER A 150 -21.96 -0.42 -3.77
CA SER A 150 -23.41 -0.21 -3.77
C SER A 150 -24.03 -0.46 -2.40
#